data_AF-A3WAD4-F1
#
_entry.id   AF-A3WAD4-F1
#
_cell.length_a   1.000
_cell.length_b   1.000
_cell.length_c   1.000
_cell.angle_alpha   90.00
_cell.angle_beta   90.00
_cell.angle_gamma   90.00
#
_symmetry.space_group_name_H-M   'P 1'
#
loop_
_entity.id
_entity.type
_entity.pdbx_description
1 polymer ?
#
loop_
_entity_poly.entity_id
_entity_poly.type
_entity_poly.pdbx_seq_one_letter_code
_entity_poly.pdbx_strand_id
1 'polypeptide(L)'
;MTKTDETKKKRSYWYSIAACALSGAVAGYIGADLITGGANGEVIDINVSQIVAILIGFILVMCTVIVGIGFTFPKAGMAMRMFEDIEEWEDERPMMGLSALGGGAWGGALIVLALAEPLGLFGSPVLLAVMGVLLIGFVYSSWRLLREYDELWQGVNAETCTYGMYLTLLIGGTWSVVAHLGFISALAPLDWISLLTATCLVGAILATRKRGMLED
;
A
#
# COMPACT_ATOMS: atom_id res chain seq x y z
N MET A 1 -27.10 -25.00 0.86
CA MET A 1 -26.92 -23.61 0.39
C MET A 1 -28.25 -23.07 -0.08
N THR A 2 -28.84 -22.12 0.64
CA THR A 2 -30.17 -21.55 0.34
C THR A 2 -30.05 -20.27 -0.48
N LYS A 3 -31.02 -19.98 -1.37
CA LYS A 3 -31.08 -18.78 -2.24
C LYS A 3 -30.81 -17.43 -1.55
N THR A 4 -31.02 -17.37 -0.24
CA THR A 4 -30.76 -16.22 0.64
C THR A 4 -29.27 -15.92 0.83
N ASP A 5 -28.39 -16.92 0.73
CA ASP A 5 -26.93 -16.74 0.84
C ASP A 5 -26.31 -16.19 -0.44
N GLU A 6 -26.77 -16.65 -1.61
CA GLU A 6 -26.29 -16.14 -2.91
C GLU A 6 -26.61 -14.65 -3.11
N THR A 7 -27.80 -14.22 -2.67
CA THR A 7 -28.25 -12.82 -2.80
C THR A 7 -27.49 -11.88 -1.86
N LYS A 8 -27.16 -12.33 -0.64
CA LYS A 8 -26.26 -11.60 0.28
C LYS A 8 -24.83 -11.52 -0.26
N LYS A 9 -24.27 -12.62 -0.80
CA LYS A 9 -22.92 -12.66 -1.39
C LYS A 9 -22.80 -11.72 -2.60
N LYS A 10 -23.80 -11.71 -3.49
CA LYS A 10 -23.88 -10.79 -4.63
C LYS A 10 -23.91 -9.33 -4.19
N ARG A 11 -24.71 -9.00 -3.16
CA ARG A 11 -24.87 -7.64 -2.66
C ARG A 11 -23.57 -7.09 -2.02
N SER A 12 -22.84 -7.91 -1.26
CA SER A 12 -21.52 -7.56 -0.70
C SER A 12 -20.46 -7.30 -1.79
N TYR A 13 -20.44 -8.13 -2.84
CA TYR A 13 -19.53 -7.96 -3.99
C TYR A 13 -19.76 -6.66 -4.77
N TRP A 14 -21.03 -6.23 -4.94
CA TRP A 14 -21.32 -4.95 -5.59
C TRP A 14 -20.93 -3.75 -4.73
N TYR A 15 -21.01 -3.85 -3.40
CA TYR A 15 -20.53 -2.79 -2.51
C TYR A 15 -19.01 -2.68 -2.50
N SER A 16 -18.27 -3.80 -2.56
CA SER A 16 -16.80 -3.76 -2.67
C SER A 16 -16.36 -3.20 -4.02
N ILE A 17 -17.02 -3.56 -5.12
CA ILE A 17 -16.78 -2.92 -6.44
C ILE A 17 -17.10 -1.43 -6.39
N ALA A 18 -18.24 -1.04 -5.81
CA ALA A 18 -18.60 0.37 -5.71
C ALA A 18 -17.61 1.16 -4.84
N ALA A 19 -17.10 0.57 -3.76
CA ALA A 19 -16.09 1.18 -2.91
C ALA A 19 -14.74 1.33 -3.64
N CYS A 20 -14.29 0.31 -4.38
CA CYS A 20 -13.10 0.39 -5.22
C CYS A 20 -13.26 1.39 -6.37
N ALA A 21 -14.44 1.46 -6.97
CA ALA A 21 -14.75 2.40 -8.05
C ALA A 21 -14.81 3.85 -7.53
N LEU A 22 -15.40 4.07 -6.35
CA LEU A 22 -15.44 5.39 -5.70
C LEU A 22 -14.06 5.84 -5.24
N SER A 23 -13.27 4.97 -4.61
CA SER A 23 -11.91 5.31 -4.20
C SER A 23 -11.02 5.58 -5.40
N GLY A 24 -11.15 4.78 -6.48
CA GLY A 24 -10.49 5.02 -7.75
C GLY A 24 -10.93 6.32 -8.43
N ALA A 25 -12.22 6.66 -8.39
CA ALA A 25 -12.74 7.91 -8.96
C ALA A 25 -12.28 9.14 -8.17
N VAL A 26 -12.25 9.08 -6.85
CA VAL A 26 -11.72 10.17 -6.00
C VAL A 26 -10.21 10.35 -6.23
N ALA A 27 -9.46 9.25 -6.27
CA ALA A 27 -8.03 9.28 -6.59
C ALA A 27 -7.77 9.84 -8.00
N GLY A 28 -8.56 9.40 -8.99
CA GLY A 28 -8.49 9.87 -10.36
C GLY A 28 -8.85 11.35 -10.50
N TYR A 29 -9.86 11.82 -9.76
CA TYR A 29 -10.23 13.24 -9.71
C TYR A 29 -9.13 14.08 -9.08
N ILE A 30 -8.60 13.69 -7.91
CA ILE A 30 -7.50 14.41 -7.24
C ILE A 30 -6.26 14.43 -8.14
N GLY A 31 -5.92 13.31 -8.77
CA GLY A 31 -4.81 13.22 -9.71
C GLY A 31 -5.01 14.11 -10.93
N ALA A 32 -6.19 14.11 -11.53
CA ALA A 32 -6.52 14.96 -12.68
C ALA A 32 -6.52 16.46 -12.30
N ASP A 33 -7.09 16.82 -11.15
CA ASP A 33 -7.12 18.19 -10.63
C ASP A 33 -5.69 18.72 -10.41
N LEU A 34 -4.83 17.92 -9.77
CA LEU A 34 -3.41 18.25 -9.60
C LEU A 34 -2.66 18.41 -10.94
N ILE A 35 -2.87 17.50 -11.90
CA ILE A 35 -2.21 17.57 -13.21
C ILE A 35 -2.68 18.80 -14.00
N THR A 36 -3.97 19.13 -13.95
CA THR A 36 -4.51 20.31 -14.64
C THR A 36 -4.24 21.64 -13.94
N GLY A 37 -3.56 21.62 -12.78
CA GLY A 37 -3.25 22.83 -12.00
C GLY A 37 -4.42 23.37 -11.18
N GLY A 38 -5.50 22.61 -11.06
CA GLY A 38 -6.77 23.04 -10.48
C GLY A 38 -7.26 24.37 -11.05
N ALA A 39 -7.94 25.17 -10.22
CA ALA A 39 -8.48 26.48 -10.62
C ALA A 39 -7.41 27.53 -10.99
N ASN A 40 -6.12 27.24 -10.77
CA ASN A 40 -5.02 28.19 -10.96
C ASN A 40 -4.32 28.06 -12.34
N GLY A 41 -4.59 26.98 -13.10
CA GLY A 41 -4.18 26.85 -14.51
C GLY A 41 -2.70 26.54 -14.77
N GLU A 42 -1.88 26.29 -13.73
CA GLU A 42 -0.51 25.83 -13.89
C GLU A 42 -0.46 24.29 -13.97
N VAL A 43 -0.28 23.76 -15.18
CA VAL A 43 -0.12 22.32 -15.40
C VAL A 43 1.11 21.83 -14.66
N ILE A 44 0.91 20.92 -13.70
CA ILE A 44 2.01 20.24 -13.02
C ILE A 44 2.53 19.15 -13.96
N ASP A 45 3.79 19.29 -14.42
CA ASP A 45 4.43 18.24 -15.22
C ASP A 45 4.85 17.08 -14.31
N ILE A 46 4.17 15.95 -14.44
CA ILE A 46 4.38 14.75 -13.62
C ILE A 46 4.95 13.63 -14.52
N ASN A 47 6.13 13.13 -14.16
CA ASN A 47 6.76 12.00 -14.83
C ASN A 47 6.08 10.67 -14.45
N VAL A 48 6.11 9.68 -15.35
CA VAL A 48 5.68 8.29 -15.15
C VAL A 48 6.16 7.70 -13.80
N SER A 49 7.42 7.92 -13.42
CA SER A 49 7.95 7.43 -12.13
C SER A 49 7.18 7.98 -10.92
N GLN A 50 6.79 9.26 -10.97
CA GLN A 50 6.01 9.91 -9.92
C GLN A 50 4.58 9.38 -9.91
N ILE A 51 3.97 9.19 -11.08
CA ILE A 51 2.62 8.60 -11.21
C ILE A 51 2.59 7.21 -10.57
N VAL A 52 3.56 6.35 -10.88
CA VAL A 52 3.65 4.99 -10.33
C VAL A 52 3.81 5.02 -8.80
N ALA A 53 4.70 5.87 -8.28
CA ALA A 53 4.89 6.02 -6.84
C ALA A 53 3.63 6.54 -6.12
N ILE A 54 2.92 7.51 -6.70
CA ILE A 54 1.65 8.03 -6.17
C ILE A 54 0.60 6.92 -6.13
N LEU A 55 0.46 6.14 -7.21
CA LEU A 55 -0.53 5.05 -7.26
C LEU A 55 -0.26 3.98 -6.19
N ILE A 56 0.99 3.55 -6.04
CA ILE A 56 1.36 2.55 -5.03
C ILE A 56 1.20 3.12 -3.61
N GLY A 57 1.66 4.36 -3.39
CA GLY A 57 1.49 5.04 -2.11
C GLY A 57 0.01 5.22 -1.75
N PHE A 58 -0.83 5.53 -2.74
CA PHE A 58 -2.27 5.65 -2.57
C PHE A 58 -2.92 4.31 -2.20
N ILE A 59 -2.54 3.21 -2.85
CA ILE A 59 -3.01 1.86 -2.48
C ILE A 59 -2.70 1.57 -1.01
N LEU A 60 -1.47 1.85 -0.58
CA LEU A 60 -1.07 1.66 0.82
C LEU A 60 -1.86 2.54 1.79
N VAL A 61 -2.06 3.81 1.47
CA VAL A 61 -2.88 4.72 2.28
C VAL A 61 -4.32 4.23 2.36
N MET A 62 -4.89 3.73 1.26
CA MET A 62 -6.23 3.13 1.27
C MET A 62 -6.29 1.88 2.14
N CYS A 63 -5.32 0.98 2.06
CA CYS A 63 -5.22 -0.17 2.96
C CYS A 63 -5.14 0.28 4.42
N THR A 64 -4.33 1.30 4.73
CA THR A 64 -4.23 1.88 6.06
C THR A 64 -5.54 2.47 6.55
N VAL A 65 -6.29 3.17 5.70
CA VAL A 65 -7.61 3.71 6.06
C VAL A 65 -8.58 2.56 6.37
N ILE A 66 -8.60 1.52 5.54
CA ILE A 66 -9.45 0.34 5.74
C ILE A 66 -9.11 -0.36 7.06
N VAL A 67 -7.84 -0.66 7.31
CA VAL A 67 -7.37 -1.28 8.56
C VAL A 67 -7.62 -0.36 9.75
N GLY A 68 -7.41 0.95 9.60
CA GLY A 68 -7.65 1.97 10.62
C GLY A 68 -9.13 2.05 11.03
N ILE A 69 -10.06 1.86 10.09
CA ILE A 69 -11.50 1.74 10.39
C ILE A 69 -11.77 0.50 11.24
N GLY A 70 -11.20 -0.67 10.89
CA GLY A 70 -11.36 -1.89 11.69
C GLY A 70 -10.75 -1.77 13.09
N PHE A 71 -9.59 -1.11 13.19
CA PHE A 71 -8.92 -0.81 14.45
C PHE A 71 -9.74 0.12 15.36
N THR A 72 -10.36 1.16 14.79
CA THR A 72 -11.09 2.18 15.56
C THR A 72 -12.51 1.74 15.89
N PHE A 73 -13.16 1.02 14.97
CA PHE A 73 -14.56 0.65 15.05
C PHE A 73 -14.72 -0.88 14.94
N PRO A 74 -14.82 -1.62 16.06
CA PRO A 74 -14.85 -3.09 16.05
C PRO A 74 -16.02 -3.65 15.23
N LYS A 75 -17.19 -3.00 15.29
CA LYS A 75 -18.36 -3.39 14.49
C LYS A 75 -18.15 -3.29 12.98
N ALA A 76 -17.36 -2.30 12.54
CA ALA A 76 -17.04 -2.16 11.13
C ALA A 76 -16.03 -3.23 10.69
N GLY A 77 -15.04 -3.56 11.55
CA GLY A 77 -14.08 -4.62 11.29
C GLY A 77 -14.72 -6.01 11.15
N MET A 78 -15.64 -6.39 12.06
CA MET A 78 -16.43 -7.63 11.92
C MET A 78 -17.24 -7.64 10.62
N ALA A 79 -17.86 -6.51 10.26
CA ALA A 79 -18.64 -6.41 9.02
C ALA A 79 -17.77 -6.55 7.76
N MET A 80 -16.49 -6.17 7.84
CA MET A 80 -15.48 -6.34 6.79
C MET A 80 -14.77 -7.70 6.84
N ARG A 81 -15.15 -8.58 7.78
CA ARG A 81 -14.51 -9.89 8.02
C ARG A 81 -13.00 -9.78 8.28
N MET A 82 -12.59 -8.74 9.00
CA MET A 82 -11.19 -8.63 9.46
C MET A 82 -10.89 -9.58 10.61
N PHE A 83 -11.91 -9.89 11.41
CA PHE A 83 -11.90 -10.78 12.58
C PHE A 83 -13.32 -11.35 12.77
N GLU A 84 -13.42 -12.51 13.42
CA GLU A 84 -14.64 -13.27 13.65
C GLU A 84 -15.49 -12.67 14.77
N ASP A 85 -14.87 -12.25 15.88
CA ASP A 85 -15.57 -11.67 17.03
C ASP A 85 -14.79 -10.55 17.74
N ILE A 86 -15.36 -10.04 18.84
CA ILE A 86 -14.78 -8.92 19.59
C ILE A 86 -13.56 -9.37 20.41
N GLU A 87 -13.49 -10.63 20.83
CA GLU A 87 -12.36 -11.16 21.61
C GLU A 87 -11.12 -11.23 20.71
N GLU A 88 -11.27 -11.76 19.50
CA GLU A 88 -10.21 -11.74 18.48
C GLU A 88 -9.78 -10.31 18.11
N TRP A 89 -10.73 -9.36 18.06
CA TRP A 89 -10.39 -7.95 17.88
C TRP A 89 -9.52 -7.41 19.02
N GLU A 90 -9.83 -7.73 20.28
CA GLU A 90 -9.03 -7.27 21.43
C GLU A 90 -7.59 -7.77 21.35
N ASP A 91 -7.41 -9.01 20.91
CA ASP A 91 -6.10 -9.65 20.72
C ASP A 91 -5.34 -9.09 19.52
N GLU A 92 -5.99 -8.88 18.37
CA GLU A 92 -5.34 -8.38 17.15
C GLU A 92 -5.17 -6.86 17.09
N ARG A 93 -5.89 -6.12 17.94
CA ARG A 93 -5.92 -4.65 17.92
C ARG A 93 -4.54 -3.99 17.94
N PRO A 94 -3.56 -4.42 18.76
CA PRO A 94 -2.20 -3.84 18.72
C PRO A 94 -1.53 -4.04 17.35
N MET A 95 -1.67 -5.22 16.75
CA MET A 95 -1.11 -5.55 15.44
C MET A 95 -1.77 -4.72 14.34
N MET A 96 -3.10 -4.56 14.36
CA MET A 96 -3.83 -3.72 13.40
C MET A 96 -3.38 -2.26 13.46
N GLY A 97 -3.26 -1.70 14.67
CA GLY A 97 -2.84 -0.30 14.86
C GLY A 97 -1.42 -0.05 14.37
N LEU A 98 -0.49 -0.96 14.67
CA LEU A 98 0.89 -0.88 14.19
C LEU A 98 0.97 -1.05 12.66
N SER A 99 0.18 -1.96 12.08
CA SER A 99 0.09 -2.16 10.62
C SER A 99 -0.45 -0.91 9.91
N ALA A 100 -1.49 -0.27 10.45
CA ALA A 100 -2.02 0.96 9.93
C ALA A 100 -0.99 2.09 9.97
N LEU A 101 -0.27 2.25 11.10
CA LEU A 101 0.79 3.24 11.25
C LEU A 101 1.92 3.03 10.23
N GLY A 102 2.40 1.79 10.09
CA GLY A 102 3.49 1.45 9.17
C GLY A 102 3.10 1.62 7.70
N GLY A 103 1.97 1.03 7.31
CA GLY A 103 1.45 1.17 5.94
C GLY A 103 1.18 2.62 5.56
N GLY A 104 0.66 3.42 6.50
CA GLY A 104 0.33 4.82 6.26
C GLY A 104 1.58 5.68 6.16
N ALA A 105 2.56 5.42 7.03
CA ALA A 105 3.85 6.11 6.99
C ALA A 105 4.60 5.82 5.68
N TRP A 106 4.64 4.56 5.24
CA TRP A 106 5.31 4.19 3.98
C TRP A 106 4.55 4.68 2.74
N GLY A 107 3.22 4.52 2.71
CA GLY A 107 2.39 5.03 1.62
C GLY A 107 2.44 6.55 1.49
N GLY A 108 2.39 7.26 2.62
CA GLY A 108 2.58 8.70 2.68
C GLY A 108 3.97 9.13 2.23
N ALA A 109 5.02 8.39 2.61
CA ALA A 109 6.39 8.66 2.18
C ALA A 109 6.54 8.56 0.66
N LEU A 110 5.93 7.57 0.01
CA LEU A 110 5.94 7.45 -1.45
C LEU A 110 5.28 8.64 -2.15
N ILE A 111 4.12 9.07 -1.65
CA ILE A 111 3.40 10.23 -2.21
C ILE A 111 4.22 11.51 -2.03
N VAL A 112 4.78 11.73 -0.83
CA VAL A 112 5.61 12.90 -0.53
C VAL A 112 6.87 12.93 -1.39
N LEU A 113 7.53 11.78 -1.60
CA LEU A 113 8.69 11.68 -2.49
C LEU A 113 8.33 11.96 -3.95
N ALA A 114 7.20 11.43 -4.42
CA ALA A 114 6.74 11.64 -5.79
C ALA A 114 6.40 13.12 -6.06
N LEU A 115 5.88 13.82 -5.05
CA LEU A 115 5.51 15.23 -5.14
C LEU A 115 6.65 16.19 -4.74
N ALA A 116 7.84 15.69 -4.41
CA ALA A 116 8.96 16.52 -3.98
C ALA A 116 9.43 17.48 -5.10
N GLU A 117 9.54 16.99 -6.33
CA GLU A 117 9.93 17.78 -7.49
C GLU A 117 8.85 18.77 -7.93
N PRO A 118 7.58 18.32 -8.16
CA PRO A 118 6.57 19.21 -8.74
C PRO A 118 6.13 20.30 -7.76
N LEU A 119 6.32 20.10 -6.45
CA LEU A 119 6.11 21.13 -5.43
C LEU A 119 7.35 22.01 -5.17
N GLY A 120 8.45 21.81 -5.90
CA GLY A 120 9.69 22.57 -5.72
C GLY A 120 10.36 22.35 -4.35
N LEU A 121 10.10 21.22 -3.71
CA LEU A 121 10.57 20.90 -2.36
C LEU A 121 11.95 20.22 -2.34
N PHE A 122 12.59 20.02 -3.49
CA PHE A 122 13.92 19.43 -3.54
C PHE A 122 14.94 20.25 -2.73
N GLY A 123 15.69 19.56 -1.87
CA GLY A 123 16.64 20.19 -0.95
C GLY A 123 16.00 20.93 0.22
N SER A 124 14.67 20.93 0.35
CA SER A 124 13.98 21.59 1.45
C SER A 124 14.22 20.85 2.79
N PRO A 125 14.65 21.57 3.85
CA PRO A 125 14.72 20.99 5.20
C PRO A 125 13.37 20.46 5.70
N VAL A 126 12.26 21.05 5.25
CA VAL A 126 10.91 20.62 5.60
C VAL A 126 10.62 19.24 5.03
N LEU A 127 10.97 19.01 3.76
CA LEU A 127 10.82 17.71 3.11
C LEU A 127 11.64 16.65 3.85
N LEU A 128 12.89 16.97 4.20
CA LEU A 128 13.75 16.07 4.96
C LEU A 128 13.14 15.73 6.34
N ALA A 129 12.59 16.72 7.04
CA ALA A 129 11.94 16.51 8.34
C ALA A 129 10.68 15.62 8.23
N VAL A 130 9.81 15.89 7.26
CA VAL A 130 8.61 15.08 7.00
C VAL A 130 8.99 13.64 6.65
N MET A 131 9.95 13.46 5.74
CA MET A 131 10.47 12.14 5.38
C MET A 131 11.10 11.44 6.59
N GLY A 132 11.86 12.16 7.41
CA GLY A 132 12.43 11.62 8.64
C GLY A 132 11.37 11.07 9.59
N VAL A 133 10.30 11.82 9.84
CA VAL A 133 9.18 11.39 10.70
C VAL A 133 8.49 10.15 10.11
N LEU A 134 8.19 10.15 8.81
CA LEU A 134 7.52 9.02 8.15
C LEU A 134 8.39 7.76 8.18
N LEU A 135 9.68 7.87 7.88
CA LEU A 135 10.60 6.74 7.91
C LEU A 135 10.79 6.20 9.34
N ILE A 136 10.90 7.06 10.35
CA ILE A 136 10.97 6.65 11.75
C ILE A 136 9.68 5.91 12.14
N GLY A 137 8.51 6.44 11.76
CA GLY A 137 7.22 5.80 12.02
C GLY A 137 7.10 4.42 11.38
N PHE A 138 7.53 4.29 10.12
CA PHE A 138 7.57 3.02 9.39
C PHE A 138 8.52 2.00 10.04
N VAL A 139 9.75 2.41 10.36
CA VAL A 139 10.74 1.51 11.00
C VAL A 139 10.28 1.09 12.39
N TYR A 140 9.79 2.04 13.20
CA TYR A 140 9.30 1.77 14.54
C TYR A 140 8.13 0.79 14.54
N SER A 141 7.11 1.07 13.71
CA SER A 141 5.95 0.20 13.59
C SER A 141 6.32 -1.20 13.10
N SER A 142 7.13 -1.30 12.05
CA SER A 142 7.59 -2.59 11.50
C SER A 142 8.36 -3.40 12.54
N TRP A 143 9.27 -2.77 13.28
CA TRP A 143 10.04 -3.44 14.32
C TRP A 143 9.17 -3.93 15.48
N ARG A 144 8.17 -3.14 15.90
CA ARG A 144 7.19 -3.55 16.90
C ARG A 144 6.34 -4.71 16.39
N LEU A 145 5.85 -4.62 15.16
CA LEU A 145 4.99 -5.62 14.53
C LEU A 145 5.65 -7.00 14.50
N LEU A 146 6.93 -7.06 14.15
CA LEU A 146 7.71 -8.30 14.15
C LEU A 146 7.79 -9.00 15.51
N ARG A 147 7.56 -8.28 16.61
CA ARG A 147 7.57 -8.84 17.96
C ARG A 147 6.20 -9.35 18.40
N GLU A 148 5.14 -8.82 17.80
CA GLU A 148 3.75 -9.23 18.08
C GLU A 148 3.32 -10.41 17.19
N TYR A 149 4.06 -10.69 16.11
CA TYR A 149 3.75 -11.80 15.22
C TYR A 149 3.90 -13.16 15.90
N ASP A 150 2.84 -13.96 15.81
CA ASP A 150 2.85 -15.38 16.10
C ASP A 150 3.58 -16.18 14.99
N GLU A 151 3.60 -17.51 15.12
CA GLU A 151 4.27 -18.39 14.15
C GLU A 151 3.65 -18.30 12.75
N LEU A 152 2.34 -18.07 12.65
CA LEU A 152 1.65 -17.95 11.37
C LEU A 152 2.07 -16.67 10.66
N TRP A 153 1.97 -15.52 11.32
CA TRP A 153 2.31 -14.21 10.78
C TRP A 153 3.80 -14.06 10.48
N GLN A 154 4.69 -14.63 11.32
CA GLN A 154 6.11 -14.72 11.01
C GLN A 154 6.34 -15.50 9.70
N GLY A 155 5.62 -16.61 9.52
CA GLY A 155 5.64 -17.39 8.29
C GLY A 155 5.13 -16.63 7.07
N VAL A 156 4.01 -15.91 7.19
CA VAL A 156 3.45 -15.06 6.12
C VAL A 156 4.43 -13.96 5.75
N ASN A 157 5.03 -13.29 6.73
CA ASN A 157 6.00 -12.22 6.51
C ASN A 157 7.27 -12.73 5.82
N ALA A 158 7.83 -13.87 6.26
CA ALA A 158 9.00 -14.47 5.64
C ALA A 158 8.75 -14.86 4.17
N GLU A 159 7.58 -15.44 3.87
CA GLU A 159 7.20 -15.78 2.51
C GLU A 159 6.95 -14.53 1.66
N THR A 160 6.32 -13.50 2.21
CA THR A 160 6.12 -12.20 1.56
C THR A 160 7.45 -11.58 1.13
N CYS A 161 8.43 -11.51 2.04
CA CYS A 161 9.78 -11.04 1.75
C CYS A 161 10.48 -11.89 0.69
N THR A 162 10.29 -13.21 0.73
CA THR A 162 10.88 -14.14 -0.24
C THR A 162 10.31 -13.91 -1.64
N TYR A 163 8.99 -13.86 -1.78
CA TYR A 163 8.33 -13.56 -3.05
C TYR A 163 8.70 -12.17 -3.57
N GLY A 164 8.66 -11.15 -2.71
CA GLY A 164 9.02 -9.78 -3.06
C GLY A 164 10.46 -9.67 -3.57
N MET A 165 11.42 -10.32 -2.89
CA MET A 165 12.82 -10.36 -3.32
C MET A 165 12.98 -11.03 -4.69
N TYR A 166 12.39 -12.21 -4.90
CA TYR A 166 12.50 -12.91 -6.19
C TYR A 166 11.82 -12.13 -7.33
N LEU A 167 10.67 -11.52 -7.09
CA LEU A 167 9.99 -10.68 -8.08
C LEU A 167 10.80 -9.42 -8.39
N THR A 168 11.39 -8.78 -7.38
CA THR A 168 12.28 -7.63 -7.58
C THR A 168 13.50 -8.00 -8.41
N LEU A 169 14.15 -9.13 -8.10
CA LEU A 169 15.30 -9.60 -8.86
C LEU A 169 14.91 -9.95 -10.30
N LEU A 170 13.78 -10.62 -10.49
CA LEU A 170 13.29 -10.98 -11.82
C LEU A 170 12.98 -9.75 -12.66
N ILE A 171 12.25 -8.77 -12.12
CA ILE A 171 11.81 -7.59 -12.88
C ILE A 171 12.92 -6.54 -12.93
N GLY A 172 13.34 -6.05 -11.76
CA GLY A 172 14.32 -4.98 -11.63
C GLY A 172 15.73 -5.44 -11.99
N GLY A 173 16.12 -6.66 -11.63
CA GLY A 173 17.42 -7.23 -12.02
C GLY A 173 17.52 -7.44 -13.53
N THR A 174 16.50 -8.01 -14.17
CA THR A 174 16.47 -8.13 -15.65
C THR A 174 16.51 -6.76 -16.31
N TRP A 175 15.72 -5.80 -15.83
CA TRP A 175 15.76 -4.41 -16.33
C TRP A 175 17.16 -3.82 -16.21
N SER A 176 17.82 -4.01 -15.07
CA SER A 176 19.18 -3.53 -14.81
C SER A 176 20.20 -4.12 -15.77
N VAL A 177 20.10 -5.41 -16.08
CA VAL A 177 20.98 -6.07 -17.06
C VAL A 177 20.79 -5.45 -18.44
N VAL A 178 19.55 -5.31 -18.90
CA VAL A 178 19.24 -4.74 -20.23
C VAL A 178 19.68 -3.27 -20.31
N ALA A 179 19.51 -2.50 -19.22
CA ALA A 179 19.98 -1.12 -19.13
C ALA A 179 21.51 -1.02 -19.10
N HIS A 180 22.19 -1.92 -18.36
CA HIS A 180 23.65 -1.97 -18.28
C HIS A 180 24.29 -2.29 -19.65
N LEU A 181 23.61 -3.12 -20.45
CA LEU A 181 24.01 -3.41 -21.83
C LEU A 181 23.71 -2.28 -22.82
N GLY A 182 23.05 -1.20 -22.39
CA GLY A 182 22.78 0.00 -23.20
C GLY A 182 21.55 -0.08 -24.10
N PHE A 183 20.68 -1.08 -23.92
CA PHE A 183 19.47 -1.23 -24.75
C PHE A 183 18.30 -0.34 -24.30
N ILE A 184 18.20 -0.04 -23.00
CA ILE A 184 17.14 0.80 -22.41
C ILE A 184 17.73 1.71 -21.34
N SER A 185 16.96 2.72 -20.91
CA SER A 185 17.37 3.59 -19.80
C SER A 185 17.33 2.86 -18.46
N ALA A 186 18.26 3.23 -17.58
CA ALA A 186 18.23 2.78 -16.19
C ALA A 186 16.96 3.30 -15.48
N LEU A 187 16.45 2.49 -14.55
CA LEU A 187 15.36 2.89 -13.65
C LEU A 187 15.80 4.05 -12.77
N ALA A 188 14.92 5.03 -12.58
CA ALA A 188 15.15 6.12 -11.65
C ALA A 188 15.15 5.56 -10.21
N PRO A 189 15.77 6.27 -9.23
CA PRO A 189 15.74 5.85 -7.84
C PRO A 189 14.32 5.64 -7.28
N LEU A 190 13.37 6.49 -7.68
CA LEU A 190 11.97 6.36 -7.26
C LEU A 190 11.30 5.10 -7.82
N ASP A 191 11.69 4.66 -9.03
CA ASP A 191 11.16 3.45 -9.64
C ASP A 191 11.59 2.21 -8.85
N TRP A 192 12.82 2.19 -8.33
CA TRP A 192 13.30 1.09 -7.49
C TRP A 192 12.52 0.96 -6.18
N ILE A 193 12.27 2.08 -5.51
CA ILE A 193 11.49 2.09 -4.26
C ILE A 193 10.06 1.63 -4.54
N SER A 194 9.48 2.10 -5.65
CA SER A 194 8.14 1.71 -6.11
C SER A 194 8.09 0.21 -6.45
N LEU A 195 9.08 -0.30 -7.18
CA LEU A 195 9.17 -1.72 -7.55
C LEU A 195 9.29 -2.63 -6.32
N LEU A 196 10.16 -2.29 -5.36
CA LEU A 196 10.30 -3.02 -4.11
C LEU A 196 8.97 -3.07 -3.34
N THR A 197 8.27 -1.94 -3.29
CA THR A 197 6.98 -1.86 -2.60
C THR A 197 5.90 -2.69 -3.30
N ALA A 198 5.77 -2.54 -4.62
CA ALA A 198 4.78 -3.26 -5.42
C ALA A 198 5.00 -4.77 -5.40
N THR A 199 6.25 -5.22 -5.50
CA THR A 199 6.58 -6.65 -5.45
C THR A 199 6.35 -7.25 -4.07
N CYS A 200 6.58 -6.51 -2.98
CA CYS A 200 6.18 -6.93 -1.63
C CYS A 200 4.66 -7.04 -1.48
N LEU A 201 3.87 -6.11 -2.05
CA LEU A 201 2.40 -6.22 -2.06
C LEU A 201 1.92 -7.48 -2.80
N VAL A 202 2.49 -7.76 -3.98
CA VAL A 202 2.21 -8.99 -4.71
C VAL A 202 2.65 -10.21 -3.89
N GLY A 203 3.83 -10.15 -3.26
CA GLY A 203 4.34 -11.19 -2.38
C GLY A 203 3.42 -11.49 -1.20
N ALA A 204 2.79 -10.47 -0.60
CA ALA A 204 1.85 -10.62 0.49
C ALA A 204 0.58 -11.37 0.05
N ILE A 205 0.07 -11.06 -1.15
CA ILE A 205 -1.08 -11.78 -1.73
C ILE A 205 -0.71 -13.25 -2.00
N LEU A 206 0.48 -13.50 -2.55
CA LEU A 206 0.94 -14.86 -2.84
C LEU A 206 1.15 -15.68 -1.56
N ALA A 207 1.73 -15.07 -0.52
CA ALA A 207 1.95 -15.72 0.78
C ALA A 207 0.63 -16.05 1.49
N THR A 208 -0.29 -15.09 1.57
CA THR A 208 -1.61 -15.29 2.18
C THR A 208 -2.43 -16.34 1.43
N ARG A 209 -2.39 -16.33 0.08
CA ARG A 209 -3.03 -17.38 -0.74
C ARG A 209 -2.44 -18.77 -0.47
N LYS A 210 -1.11 -18.89 -0.46
CA LYS A 210 -0.43 -20.19 -0.26
C LYS A 210 -0.78 -20.81 1.09
N ARG A 211 -1.04 -19.98 2.10
CA ARG A 211 -1.42 -20.41 3.45
C ARG A 211 -2.92 -20.62 3.62
N GLY A 212 -3.72 -20.46 2.57
CA GLY A 212 -5.17 -20.70 2.61
C GLY A 212 -5.96 -19.62 3.36
N MET A 213 -5.39 -18.43 3.55
CA MET A 213 -6.05 -17.31 4.25
C MET A 213 -7.02 -16.54 3.36
N LEU A 214 -7.00 -16.76 2.04
CA LEU A 214 -7.95 -16.17 1.11
C LEU A 214 -8.99 -17.23 0.73
N GLU A 215 -10.28 -16.93 0.96
CA GLU A 215 -11.39 -17.73 0.44
C GLU A 215 -11.36 -17.73 -1.10
N ASP A 216 -11.72 -18.86 -1.73
CA ASP A 216 -11.88 -19.00 -3.20
C ASP A 216 -13.01 -18.13 -3.77
#